data_AF-A0A1H0M678-F1
#
_entry.id   AF-A0A1H0M678-F1
#
_cell.length_a   1.000
_cell.length_b   1.000
_cell.length_c   1.000
_cell.angle_alpha   90.00
_cell.angle_beta   90.00
_cell.angle_gamma   90.00
#
_symmetry.space_group_name_H-M   'P 1'
#
loop_
_entity.id
_entity.type
_entity.pdbx_description
1 polymer ?
#
loop_
_entity_poly.entity_id
_entity_poly.type
_entity_poly.pdbx_seq_one_letter_code
_entity_poly.pdbx_strand_id
1 'polypeptide(L)'
;MTTPVYIDSCAWNYLFDTHVVMRDVFPPDEYMLYITREVEIELSETPNDGKDGSDKRPLKQFIHESIAQSGVRTTGNFGFRTYESDGTPSKHQVNLGFGQGGFQPSKDRQWYADKDVRAHLDGKPKRKSGLHHNQADASLGVRSFDAIVLTNEKRGKAGPLTLAAKQSGYILYLGDLGASGLNLKEFLRRARHQWFGSNV
;
A
#
# COMPACT_ATOMS: atom_id res chain seq x y z
N MET A 1 8.47 7.37 -19.61
CA MET A 1 7.74 6.27 -18.96
C MET A 1 7.57 6.63 -17.49
N THR A 2 6.33 6.60 -16.99
CA THR A 2 6.01 6.87 -15.59
C THR A 2 6.28 5.64 -14.73
N THR A 3 6.75 5.85 -13.50
CA THR A 3 7.01 4.78 -12.53
C THR A 3 5.80 4.61 -11.62
N PRO A 4 5.21 3.41 -11.52
CA PRO A 4 4.11 3.16 -10.60
C PRO A 4 4.61 3.14 -9.15
N VAL A 5 3.91 3.84 -8.27
CA VAL A 5 4.20 3.90 -6.82
C VAL A 5 2.93 3.57 -6.05
N TYR A 6 3.00 2.54 -5.21
CA TYR A 6 1.96 2.18 -4.26
C TYR A 6 2.27 2.77 -2.89
N ILE A 7 1.32 3.49 -2.30
CA ILE A 7 1.49 4.13 -1.00
C ILE A 7 0.77 3.29 0.05
N ASP A 8 1.52 2.77 1.02
CA ASP A 8 0.99 2.03 2.16
C ASP A 8 0.21 2.96 3.12
N SER A 9 -0.73 2.42 3.89
CA SER A 9 -1.53 3.16 4.87
C SER A 9 -0.65 3.88 5.90
N CYS A 10 0.44 3.24 6.34
CA CYS A 10 1.36 3.84 7.31
C CYS A 10 2.24 4.94 6.73
N ALA A 11 2.52 4.94 5.41
CA ALA A 11 3.33 5.96 4.74
C ALA A 11 2.66 7.33 4.76
N TRP A 12 1.32 7.39 4.74
CA TRP A 12 0.58 8.64 4.83
C TRP A 12 0.86 9.45 6.09
N ASN A 13 1.12 8.78 7.23
CA ASN A 13 1.51 9.47 8.46
C ASN A 13 2.83 10.23 8.24
N TYR A 14 3.83 9.58 7.63
CA TYR A 14 5.10 10.23 7.33
C TYR A 14 4.91 11.42 6.40
N LEU A 15 4.15 11.25 5.32
CA LEU A 15 3.90 12.33 4.34
C LEU A 15 3.23 13.54 4.99
N PHE A 16 2.29 13.30 5.91
CA PHE A 16 1.62 14.33 6.68
C PHE A 16 2.56 15.00 7.67
N ASP A 17 3.27 14.23 8.50
CA ASP A 17 4.16 14.73 9.55
C ASP A 17 5.31 15.57 8.96
N THR A 18 5.74 15.24 7.75
CA THR A 18 6.82 15.94 7.03
C THR A 18 6.31 17.00 6.06
N HIS A 19 5.00 17.28 6.05
CA HIS A 19 4.37 18.32 5.24
C HIS A 19 4.72 18.21 3.75
N VAL A 20 4.70 16.98 3.23
CA VAL A 20 5.07 16.71 1.84
C VAL A 20 4.08 17.36 0.88
N VAL A 21 4.60 18.18 -0.03
CA VAL A 21 3.86 18.62 -1.21
C VAL A 21 3.91 17.51 -2.25
N MET A 22 2.80 16.76 -2.37
CA MET A 22 2.73 15.56 -3.20
C MET A 22 3.19 15.75 -4.65
N ARG A 23 2.85 16.89 -5.28
CA ARG A 23 3.23 17.17 -6.68
C ARG A 23 4.73 17.42 -6.87
N ASP A 24 5.41 17.92 -5.86
CA ASP A 24 6.84 18.23 -5.94
C ASP A 24 7.69 16.97 -5.80
N VAL A 25 7.21 16.03 -4.96
CA VAL A 25 7.84 14.74 -4.67
C VAL A 25 7.47 13.68 -5.71
N PHE A 26 6.22 13.70 -6.18
CA PHE A 26 5.69 12.78 -7.18
C PHE A 26 5.16 13.54 -8.41
N PRO A 27 6.04 14.12 -9.25
CA PRO A 27 5.61 14.74 -10.51
C PRO A 27 4.82 13.76 -11.38
N PRO A 28 3.65 14.16 -11.93
CA PRO A 28 2.76 13.24 -12.66
C PRO A 28 3.33 12.76 -14.01
N ASP A 29 4.33 13.44 -14.54
CA ASP A 29 5.11 13.03 -15.72
C ASP A 29 6.17 11.97 -15.38
N GLU A 30 6.54 11.83 -14.11
CA GLU A 30 7.49 10.84 -13.62
C GLU A 30 6.84 9.66 -12.89
N TYR A 31 5.72 9.87 -12.19
CA TYR A 31 5.12 8.88 -11.30
C TYR A 31 3.61 8.73 -11.51
N MET A 32 3.13 7.50 -11.34
CA MET A 32 1.70 7.20 -11.21
C MET A 32 1.43 6.63 -9.82
N LEU A 33 0.51 7.25 -9.08
CA LEU A 33 0.26 6.91 -7.69
C LEU A 33 -0.92 5.98 -7.53
N TYR A 34 -0.75 4.99 -6.66
CA TYR A 34 -1.73 3.96 -6.39
C TYR A 34 -1.87 3.66 -4.90
N ILE A 35 -3.02 3.14 -4.52
CA ILE A 35 -3.25 2.38 -3.29
C ILE A 35 -3.95 1.08 -3.67
N THR A 36 -3.80 0.03 -2.85
CA THR A 36 -4.64 -1.16 -3.00
C THR A 36 -6.00 -0.92 -2.36
N ARG A 37 -7.01 -1.70 -2.76
CA ARG A 37 -8.34 -1.65 -2.14
C ARG A 37 -8.27 -1.93 -0.63
N GLU A 38 -7.37 -2.81 -0.20
CA GLU A 38 -7.11 -3.06 1.20
C GLU A 38 -6.58 -1.82 1.93
N VAL A 39 -5.62 -1.10 1.34
CA VAL A 39 -5.12 0.16 1.92
C VAL A 39 -6.24 1.21 1.97
N GLU A 40 -7.04 1.34 0.92
CA GLU A 40 -8.18 2.26 0.91
C GLU A 40 -9.17 1.97 2.05
N ILE A 41 -9.45 0.69 2.31
CA ILE A 41 -10.28 0.25 3.44
C ILE A 41 -9.63 0.67 4.78
N GLU A 42 -8.33 0.43 4.96
CA GLU A 42 -7.62 0.85 6.19
C GLU A 42 -7.66 2.37 6.40
N LEU A 43 -7.47 3.16 5.33
CA LEU A 43 -7.55 4.62 5.39
C LEU A 43 -8.95 5.09 5.78
N SER A 44 -10.00 4.48 5.20
CA SER A 44 -11.40 4.81 5.51
C SER A 44 -11.77 4.51 6.97
N GLU A 45 -11.14 3.51 7.56
CA GLU A 45 -11.38 3.05 8.94
C GLU A 45 -10.46 3.73 9.96
N THR A 46 -9.66 4.72 9.54
CA THR A 46 -8.84 5.52 10.45
C THR A 46 -9.77 6.31 11.39
N PRO A 47 -9.69 6.10 12.72
CA PRO A 47 -10.53 6.80 13.68
C PRO A 47 -10.19 8.28 13.71
N ASN A 48 -11.14 9.11 14.17
CA ASN A 48 -10.89 10.54 14.37
C ASN A 48 -9.92 10.80 15.53
N ASP A 49 -9.90 9.92 16.53
CA ASP A 49 -9.02 10.02 17.68
C ASP A 49 -8.00 8.88 17.67
N GLY A 50 -6.73 9.24 17.83
CA GLY A 50 -5.63 8.31 18.02
C GLY A 50 -5.75 7.58 19.36
N LYS A 51 -5.05 6.44 19.48
CA LYS A 51 -4.99 5.69 20.76
C LYS A 51 -4.33 6.49 21.89
N ASP A 52 -3.54 7.50 21.53
CA ASP A 52 -2.86 8.45 22.39
C ASP A 52 -3.67 9.73 22.64
N GLY A 53 -4.92 9.81 22.14
CA GLY A 53 -5.77 11.00 22.24
C GLY A 53 -5.47 12.08 21.19
N SER A 54 -4.58 11.82 20.22
CA SER A 54 -4.30 12.76 19.14
C SER A 54 -5.49 12.91 18.18
N ASP A 55 -5.74 14.13 17.70
CA ASP A 55 -6.74 14.37 16.66
C ASP A 55 -6.18 13.96 15.29
N LYS A 56 -6.80 12.95 14.67
CA LYS A 56 -6.44 12.41 13.34
C LYS A 56 -7.26 13.03 12.21
N ARG A 57 -8.21 13.93 12.48
CA ARG A 57 -8.98 14.62 11.43
C ARG A 57 -8.09 15.39 10.44
N PRO A 58 -7.02 16.11 10.85
CA PRO A 58 -6.11 16.77 9.93
C PRO A 58 -5.39 15.78 8.98
N LEU A 59 -4.93 14.65 9.49
CA LEU A 59 -4.31 13.59 8.68
C LEU A 59 -5.31 13.02 7.66
N LYS A 60 -6.55 12.75 8.09
CA LYS A 60 -7.61 12.24 7.19
C LYS A 60 -7.93 13.23 6.07
N GLN A 61 -8.02 14.52 6.41
CA GLN A 61 -8.21 15.58 5.43
C GLN A 61 -7.04 15.62 4.44
N PHE A 62 -5.80 15.60 4.93
CA PHE A 62 -4.60 15.55 4.09
C PHE A 62 -4.60 14.35 3.13
N ILE A 63 -4.94 13.14 3.62
CA ILE A 63 -5.02 11.94 2.78
C ILE A 63 -6.08 12.13 1.69
N HIS A 64 -7.28 12.58 2.04
CA HIS A 64 -8.38 12.76 1.08
C HIS A 64 -8.03 13.81 0.00
N GLU A 65 -7.49 14.95 0.42
CA GLU A 65 -7.04 16.01 -0.50
C GLU A 65 -5.89 15.52 -1.39
N SER A 66 -4.91 14.80 -0.83
CA SER A 66 -3.80 14.22 -1.59
C SER A 66 -4.26 13.21 -2.62
N ILE A 67 -5.18 12.31 -2.26
CA ILE A 67 -5.76 11.33 -3.18
C ILE A 67 -6.45 12.05 -4.35
N ALA A 68 -7.28 13.05 -4.05
CA ALA A 68 -8.02 13.79 -5.06
C ALA A 68 -7.13 14.65 -5.97
N GLN A 69 -6.19 15.42 -5.40
CA GLN A 69 -5.39 16.41 -6.13
C GLN A 69 -4.21 15.82 -6.89
N SER A 70 -3.67 14.69 -6.42
CA SER A 70 -2.56 13.97 -7.06
C SER A 70 -3.03 12.79 -7.91
N GLY A 71 -4.34 12.57 -8.02
CA GLY A 71 -4.92 11.54 -8.87
C GLY A 71 -4.50 10.13 -8.45
N VAL A 72 -4.39 9.87 -7.15
CA VAL A 72 -4.07 8.54 -6.61
C VAL A 72 -5.20 7.59 -6.96
N ARG A 73 -4.87 6.45 -7.57
CA ARG A 73 -5.88 5.48 -8.03
C ARG A 73 -5.91 4.26 -7.12
N THR A 74 -7.11 3.84 -6.74
CA THR A 74 -7.29 2.54 -6.09
C THR A 74 -7.20 1.43 -7.13
N THR A 75 -6.44 0.37 -6.83
CA THR A 75 -6.38 -0.86 -7.63
C THR A 75 -6.87 -2.05 -6.82
N GLY A 76 -7.36 -3.07 -7.53
CA GLY A 76 -7.86 -4.29 -6.92
C GLY A 76 -8.28 -5.29 -7.97
N ASN A 77 -8.62 -6.49 -7.50
CA ASN A 77 -9.07 -7.56 -8.37
C ASN A 77 -10.60 -7.49 -8.54
N PHE A 78 -11.06 -7.80 -9.74
CA PHE A 78 -12.47 -8.07 -9.99
C PHE A 78 -12.88 -9.31 -9.21
N GLY A 79 -14.05 -9.25 -8.56
CA GLY A 79 -14.61 -10.41 -7.91
C GLY A 79 -16.02 -10.16 -7.40
N PHE A 80 -16.62 -11.22 -6.87
CA PHE A 80 -17.96 -11.17 -6.31
C PHE A 80 -17.94 -10.66 -4.87
N ARG A 81 -19.14 -10.34 -4.38
CA ARG A 81 -19.36 -9.94 -2.99
C ARG A 81 -18.82 -11.01 -2.05
N THR A 82 -18.03 -10.59 -1.06
CA THR A 82 -17.54 -11.47 0.01
C THR A 82 -18.50 -11.47 1.19
N TYR A 83 -18.48 -12.57 1.92
CA TYR A 83 -19.36 -12.84 3.07
C TYR A 83 -18.54 -13.17 4.31
N GLU A 84 -19.09 -12.86 5.47
CA GLU A 84 -18.63 -13.30 6.77
C GLU A 84 -18.96 -14.78 7.01
N SER A 85 -18.40 -15.39 8.06
CA SER A 85 -18.63 -16.81 8.37
C SER A 85 -20.08 -17.15 8.72
N ASP A 86 -20.87 -16.16 9.13
CA ASP A 86 -22.31 -16.28 9.38
C ASP A 86 -23.17 -16.10 8.13
N GLY A 87 -22.55 -15.90 6.96
CA GLY A 87 -23.24 -15.69 5.68
C GLY A 87 -23.74 -14.26 5.47
N THR A 88 -23.43 -13.31 6.36
CA THR A 88 -23.73 -11.89 6.13
C THR A 88 -22.71 -11.26 5.17
N PRO A 89 -23.07 -10.24 4.38
CA PRO A 89 -22.10 -9.54 3.53
C PRO A 89 -20.95 -8.93 4.36
N SER A 90 -19.72 -9.06 3.86
CA SER A 90 -18.57 -8.42 4.52
C SER A 90 -18.75 -6.91 4.64
N LYS A 91 -18.40 -6.37 5.81
CA LYS A 91 -18.44 -4.93 6.12
C LYS A 91 -17.79 -4.09 5.02
N HIS A 92 -16.65 -4.55 4.51
CA HIS A 92 -15.97 -3.97 3.36
C HIS A 92 -15.76 -5.01 2.27
N GLN A 93 -15.90 -4.58 1.03
CA GLN A 93 -15.66 -5.40 -0.16
C GLN A 93 -14.24 -5.16 -0.66
N VAL A 94 -13.41 -6.21 -0.61
CA VAL A 94 -12.02 -6.19 -1.06
C VAL A 94 -11.90 -6.40 -2.57
N ASN A 95 -12.89 -7.07 -3.16
CA ASN A 95 -13.04 -7.17 -4.61
C ASN A 95 -13.67 -5.90 -5.16
N LEU A 96 -13.19 -5.48 -6.33
CA LEU A 96 -13.74 -4.38 -7.11
C LEU A 96 -14.74 -4.89 -8.16
N GLY A 97 -15.57 -3.98 -8.66
CA GLY A 97 -16.57 -4.26 -9.69
C GLY A 97 -16.09 -3.99 -11.12
N PHE A 98 -17.04 -4.05 -12.06
CA PHE A 98 -16.81 -3.70 -13.46
C PHE A 98 -16.25 -2.28 -13.61
N GLY A 99 -15.26 -2.13 -14.50
CA GLY A 99 -14.62 -0.85 -14.79
C GLY A 99 -13.66 -0.34 -13.69
N GLN A 100 -13.52 -1.07 -12.58
CA GLN A 100 -12.62 -0.71 -11.47
C GLN A 100 -11.60 -1.81 -11.17
N GLY A 101 -12.01 -3.08 -11.21
CA GLY A 101 -11.14 -4.23 -10.97
C GLY A 101 -10.65 -4.91 -12.25
N GLY A 102 -9.43 -5.45 -12.21
CA GLY A 102 -8.88 -6.33 -13.24
C GLY A 102 -8.97 -7.81 -12.85
N PHE A 103 -8.87 -8.72 -13.80
CA PHE A 103 -8.67 -10.13 -13.46
C PHE A 103 -7.32 -10.31 -12.78
N GLN A 104 -7.30 -11.07 -11.68
CA GLN A 104 -6.07 -11.33 -10.95
C GLN A 104 -5.05 -12.04 -11.87
N PRO A 105 -3.84 -11.48 -12.05
CA PRO A 105 -2.77 -12.12 -12.83
C PRO A 105 -2.33 -13.48 -12.26
N SER A 106 -1.78 -14.34 -13.10
CA SER A 106 -1.24 -15.64 -12.67
C SER A 106 -0.12 -15.52 -11.64
N LYS A 107 0.77 -14.53 -11.79
CA LYS A 107 1.86 -14.27 -10.84
C LYS A 107 1.33 -13.85 -9.47
N ASP A 108 0.26 -13.05 -9.43
CA ASP A 108 -0.38 -12.67 -8.18
C ASP A 108 -0.97 -13.91 -7.49
N ARG A 109 -1.63 -14.79 -8.25
CA ARG A 109 -2.14 -16.05 -7.69
C ARG A 109 -1.01 -16.93 -7.13
N GLN A 110 0.13 -16.99 -7.81
CA GLN A 110 1.30 -17.73 -7.32
C GLN A 110 1.83 -17.13 -6.01
N TRP A 111 1.93 -15.81 -5.92
CA TRP A 111 2.30 -15.11 -4.69
C TRP A 111 1.36 -15.47 -3.51
N TYR A 112 0.04 -15.44 -3.72
CA TYR A 112 -0.91 -15.81 -2.67
C TYR A 112 -0.97 -17.31 -2.38
N ALA A 113 -0.52 -18.17 -3.30
CA ALA A 113 -0.42 -19.60 -3.10
C ALA A 113 0.86 -20.01 -2.36
N ASP A 114 1.87 -19.14 -2.31
CA ASP A 114 3.13 -19.39 -1.62
C ASP A 114 2.91 -19.69 -0.13
N LYS A 115 3.57 -20.73 0.38
CA LYS A 115 3.39 -21.22 1.75
C LYS A 115 3.79 -20.20 2.81
N ASP A 116 4.81 -19.39 2.55
CA ASP A 116 5.33 -18.42 3.50
C ASP A 116 4.40 -17.21 3.56
N VAL A 117 3.84 -16.80 2.41
CA VAL A 117 2.78 -15.79 2.35
C VAL A 117 1.52 -16.28 3.06
N ARG A 118 1.08 -17.51 2.80
CA ARG A 118 -0.09 -18.12 3.46
C ARG A 118 0.07 -18.22 4.97
N ALA A 119 1.26 -18.52 5.48
CA ALA A 119 1.52 -18.55 6.92
C ALA A 119 1.23 -17.21 7.63
N HIS A 120 1.30 -16.10 6.89
CA HIS A 120 0.95 -14.77 7.40
C HIS A 120 -0.54 -14.41 7.25
N LEU A 121 -1.33 -15.17 6.49
CA LEU A 121 -2.72 -14.87 6.16
C LEU A 121 -3.72 -15.89 6.74
N ASP A 122 -3.41 -17.17 6.63
CA ASP A 122 -4.31 -18.27 6.96
C ASP A 122 -4.58 -18.32 8.48
N GLY A 123 -5.85 -18.51 8.84
CA GLY A 123 -6.30 -18.61 10.23
C GLY A 123 -6.13 -17.33 11.05
N LYS A 124 -5.75 -16.20 10.44
CA LYS A 124 -5.58 -14.95 11.18
C LYS A 124 -6.92 -14.24 11.38
N PRO A 125 -7.18 -13.71 12.58
CA PRO A 125 -8.43 -13.02 12.88
C PRO A 125 -8.57 -11.75 12.04
N LYS A 126 -9.81 -11.36 11.78
CA LYS A 126 -10.14 -10.06 11.19
C LYS A 126 -9.83 -8.94 12.20
N ARG A 127 -9.33 -7.82 11.68
CA ARG A 127 -9.13 -6.58 12.43
C ARG A 127 -10.43 -5.78 12.46
N LYS A 128 -10.46 -4.68 13.22
CA LYS A 128 -11.62 -3.76 13.28
C LYS A 128 -12.02 -3.20 11.90
N SER A 129 -11.06 -3.08 10.99
CA SER A 129 -11.29 -2.69 9.59
C SER A 129 -11.99 -3.76 8.74
N GLY A 130 -12.30 -4.94 9.29
CA GLY A 130 -12.88 -6.07 8.54
C GLY A 130 -11.89 -6.84 7.67
N LEU A 131 -10.67 -6.34 7.49
CA LEU A 131 -9.58 -7.03 6.79
C LEU A 131 -8.95 -8.10 7.69
N HIS A 132 -8.47 -9.19 7.08
CA HIS A 132 -7.61 -10.14 7.78
C HIS A 132 -6.26 -9.50 8.12
N HIS A 133 -5.63 -10.00 9.18
CA HIS A 133 -4.28 -9.60 9.52
C HIS A 133 -3.33 -9.78 8.32
N ASN A 134 -2.51 -8.76 8.03
CA ASN A 134 -1.55 -8.71 6.92
C ASN A 134 -2.15 -8.80 5.51
N GLN A 135 -3.47 -8.66 5.35
CA GLN A 135 -4.09 -8.67 4.03
C GLN A 135 -3.65 -7.47 3.17
N ALA A 136 -3.60 -6.27 3.76
CA ALA A 136 -3.07 -5.06 3.11
C ALA A 136 -1.59 -5.23 2.74
N ASP A 137 -0.75 -5.64 3.68
CA ASP A 137 0.67 -5.92 3.45
C ASP A 137 0.89 -6.93 2.31
N ALA A 138 0.09 -8.00 2.23
CA ALA A 138 0.19 -8.98 1.15
C ALA A 138 -0.24 -8.40 -0.21
N SER A 139 -1.28 -7.55 -0.22
CA SER A 139 -1.74 -6.83 -1.43
C SER A 139 -0.70 -5.85 -1.96
N LEU A 140 0.06 -5.21 -1.07
CA LEU A 140 1.17 -4.33 -1.44
C LEU A 140 2.40 -5.15 -1.85
N GLY A 141 2.70 -6.23 -1.12
CA GLY A 141 3.84 -7.11 -1.39
C GLY A 141 3.86 -7.62 -2.84
N VAL A 142 2.72 -8.10 -3.34
CA VAL A 142 2.62 -8.53 -4.75
C VAL A 142 2.83 -7.40 -5.76
N ARG A 143 2.43 -6.17 -5.43
CA ARG A 143 2.62 -5.01 -6.31
C ARG A 143 4.07 -4.57 -6.39
N SER A 144 4.85 -4.85 -5.35
CA SER A 144 6.28 -4.48 -5.33
C SER A 144 7.11 -5.16 -6.43
N PHE A 145 6.62 -6.23 -7.05
CA PHE A 145 7.33 -6.88 -8.16
C PHE A 145 7.31 -6.06 -9.46
N ASP A 146 6.33 -5.17 -9.65
CA ASP A 146 6.20 -4.33 -10.85
C ASP A 146 6.12 -2.82 -10.55
N ALA A 147 6.26 -2.45 -9.28
CA ALA A 147 6.09 -1.08 -8.82
C ALA A 147 6.92 -0.81 -7.57
N ILE A 148 7.16 0.46 -7.27
CA ILE A 148 7.73 0.86 -5.99
C ILE A 148 6.60 0.84 -4.95
N VAL A 149 6.79 0.15 -3.83
CA VAL A 149 5.90 0.24 -2.66
C VAL A 149 6.55 1.13 -1.62
N LEU A 150 5.91 2.26 -1.30
CA LEU A 150 6.35 3.19 -0.26
C LEU A 150 5.68 2.84 1.07
N THR A 151 6.47 2.55 2.10
CA THR A 151 5.97 2.21 3.44
C THR A 151 6.76 2.90 4.53
N ASN A 152 6.11 3.26 5.64
CA ASN A 152 6.77 3.70 6.88
C ASN A 152 6.87 2.58 7.92
N GLU A 153 6.70 1.33 7.50
CA GLU A 153 6.90 0.18 8.36
C GLU A 153 8.39 0.02 8.72
N LYS A 154 8.66 -0.55 9.91
CA LYS A 154 10.03 -0.90 10.31
C LYS A 154 10.58 -1.99 9.39
N ARG A 155 11.76 -1.74 8.81
CA ARG A 155 12.48 -2.74 8.01
C ARG A 155 12.73 -4.01 8.83
N GLY A 156 12.47 -5.17 8.22
CA GLY A 156 12.65 -6.47 8.88
C GLY A 156 11.49 -6.90 9.79
N LYS A 157 10.42 -6.10 9.93
CA LYS A 157 9.19 -6.58 10.57
C LYS A 157 8.67 -7.80 9.80
N ALA A 158 8.46 -8.91 10.51
CA ALA A 158 7.98 -10.14 9.91
C ALA A 158 6.59 -9.93 9.29
N GLY A 159 6.45 -10.26 8.01
CA GLY A 159 5.21 -10.08 7.27
C GLY A 159 5.42 -10.13 5.75
N PRO A 160 4.32 -10.03 4.99
CA PRO A 160 4.35 -10.15 3.53
C PRO A 160 5.25 -9.13 2.82
N LEU A 161 5.36 -7.88 3.32
CA LEU A 161 6.26 -6.88 2.74
C LEU A 161 7.72 -7.35 2.85
N THR A 162 8.17 -7.78 4.02
CA THR A 162 9.54 -8.31 4.19
C THR A 162 9.78 -9.55 3.33
N LEU A 163 8.78 -10.42 3.13
CA LEU A 163 8.90 -11.56 2.21
C LEU A 163 9.07 -11.10 0.76
N ALA A 164 8.25 -10.16 0.30
CA ALA A 164 8.34 -9.63 -1.06
C ALA A 164 9.70 -8.95 -1.30
N ALA A 165 10.20 -8.16 -0.36
CA ALA A 165 11.53 -7.56 -0.44
C ALA A 165 12.65 -8.61 -0.58
N LYS A 166 12.55 -9.75 0.12
CA LYS A 166 13.50 -10.87 -0.02
C LYS A 166 13.41 -11.58 -1.37
N GLN A 167 12.24 -11.51 -2.02
CA GLN A 167 11.97 -12.07 -3.35
C GLN A 167 12.15 -11.03 -4.47
N SER A 168 12.98 -10.01 -4.25
CA SER A 168 13.28 -8.93 -5.23
C SER A 168 12.12 -7.96 -5.51
N GLY A 169 11.12 -7.90 -4.63
CA GLY A 169 10.12 -6.83 -4.63
C GLY A 169 10.72 -5.48 -4.25
N TYR A 170 10.31 -4.42 -4.94
CA TYR A 170 10.78 -3.05 -4.74
C TYR A 170 10.00 -2.34 -3.64
N ILE A 171 10.48 -2.48 -2.42
CA ILE A 171 9.90 -1.82 -1.24
C ILE A 171 10.84 -0.73 -0.74
N LEU A 172 10.32 0.50 -0.73
CA LEU A 172 10.99 1.69 -0.26
C LEU A 172 10.53 2.00 1.17
N TYR A 173 11.39 1.68 2.15
CA TYR A 173 11.13 1.94 3.56
C TYR A 173 11.53 3.37 3.92
N LEU A 174 10.58 4.18 4.39
CA LEU A 174 10.81 5.55 4.82
C LEU A 174 11.72 5.66 6.06
N GLY A 175 11.85 4.59 6.85
CA GLY A 175 12.88 4.51 7.90
C GLY A 175 14.31 4.59 7.36
N ASP A 176 14.55 4.11 6.13
CA ASP A 176 15.87 4.16 5.50
C ASP A 176 16.20 5.56 4.96
N LEU A 177 15.18 6.41 4.75
CA LEU A 177 15.36 7.78 4.28
C LEU A 177 16.22 8.60 5.25
N GLY A 178 15.94 8.50 6.55
CA GLY A 178 16.70 9.20 7.59
C GLY A 178 18.19 8.81 7.60
N ALA A 179 18.50 7.53 7.37
CA ALA A 179 19.88 7.05 7.27
C ALA A 179 20.57 7.46 5.97
N SER A 180 19.81 7.74 4.91
CA SER A 180 20.36 8.09 3.59
C SER A 180 20.85 9.53 3.48
N GLY A 181 20.39 10.43 4.37
CA GLY A 181 20.64 11.87 4.28
C GLY A 181 19.95 12.58 3.11
N LEU A 182 19.12 11.87 2.33
CA LEU A 182 18.37 12.42 1.21
C LEU A 182 17.04 13.00 1.70
N ASN A 183 16.47 13.92 0.92
CA ASN A 183 15.04 14.22 1.03
C ASN A 183 14.20 13.17 0.26
N LEU A 184 12.89 13.13 0.52
CA LEU A 184 12.00 12.11 -0.08
C LEU A 184 12.04 12.11 -1.61
N LYS A 185 12.12 13.30 -2.24
CA LYS A 185 12.19 13.43 -3.69
C LYS A 185 13.46 12.79 -4.26
N GLU A 186 14.61 13.07 -3.66
CA GLU A 186 15.89 12.49 -4.05
C GLU A 186 15.93 10.97 -3.81
N PHE A 187 15.35 10.53 -2.71
CA PHE A 187 15.27 9.11 -2.36
C PHE A 187 14.42 8.32 -3.36
N LEU A 188 13.25 8.86 -3.74
CA LEU A 188 12.41 8.29 -4.80
C LEU A 188 13.12 8.30 -6.15
N ARG A 189 13.81 9.38 -6.50
CA ARG A 189 14.58 9.45 -7.75
C ARG A 189 15.66 8.36 -7.80
N ARG A 190 16.39 8.16 -6.69
CA ARG A 190 17.36 7.07 -6.57
C ARG A 190 16.70 5.70 -6.72
N ALA A 191 15.59 5.46 -6.04
CA ALA A 191 14.84 4.21 -6.15
C ALA A 191 14.35 3.96 -7.59
N ARG A 192 13.84 5.00 -8.26
CA ARG A 192 13.42 4.97 -9.67
C ARG A 192 14.56 4.58 -10.60
N HIS A 193 15.75 5.17 -10.44
CA HIS A 193 16.93 4.79 -11.23
C HIS A 193 17.31 3.32 -11.05
N GLN A 194 17.27 2.82 -9.80
CA GLN A 194 17.56 1.42 -9.50
C GLN A 194 16.50 0.47 -10.09
N TRP A 195 15.23 0.86 -10.02
CA TRP A 195 14.12 0.10 -10.59
C TRP A 195 14.23 -0.03 -12.12
N PHE A 196 14.55 1.05 -12.83
CA PHE A 196 14.78 0.98 -14.28
C PHE A 196 16.05 0.19 -14.62
N GLY A 197 17.15 0.38 -13.88
CA GLY A 197 18.40 -0.34 -14.14
C GLY A 197 18.34 -1.85 -13.87
N SER A 198 17.28 -2.33 -13.22
CA SER A 198 17.08 -3.75 -12.92
C SER A 198 15.99 -4.41 -13.77
N ASN A 199 15.25 -3.61 -14.55
CA ASN A 199 14.20 -4.05 -15.48
C ASN A 199 14.63 -3.94 -16.95
N VAL A 200 15.93 -3.73 -17.20
CA VAL A 200 16.61 -3.75 -18.51
C VAL A 200 17.57 -4.92 -18.52
#